data_AF-A0A5D6XTC8-F1
#
_entry.id   AF-A0A5D6XTC8-F1
#
_cell.length_a   1.000
_cell.length_b   1.000
_cell.length_c   1.000
_cell.angle_alpha   90.00
_cell.angle_beta   90.00
_cell.angle_gamma   90.00
#
_symmetry.space_group_name_H-M   'P 1'
#
loop_
_entity.id
_entity.type
_entity.pdbx_description
1 polymer ?
#
loop_
_entity_poly.entity_id
_entity_poly.type
_entity_poly.pdbx_seq_one_letter_code
_entity_poly.pdbx_strand_id
1 'polypeptide(L)'
;MKTPSALLLASFLLLLLLGLATHHAPAASRANLHARMLVASQDAHQNRHASVWEPTLDALVNPSKVFRMLVSTPDVVWIPNFASHQGASYYNYSQLSSYTANGTEFDDGQMTLGAFAIPHQGFAEVSNFTVGGALIGWDGMLGLGSESHEPDCPSKLPFHSLVASGVLDEPLFAIYVNPLTRNGALTIGATDTSRYTGEIVYADVVDPSMWMVAIGDIQVNGRSMTQLHRAEIAPEIGFLFGPEDEVGALAKAVGASPMKDGYFRIDCSTPGPDIEIVIAGARFVLTKSDYALRGGPTGDEREEECTLAFLGFAYDRWTFGLPFMQKVYTVFNWGDPQHDGRGRKVGFAVGN
;
A
#
# COMPACT_ATOMS: atom_id res chain seq x y z
N MET A 1 16.97 -83.64 1.33
CA MET A 1 16.51 -82.89 0.14
C MET A 1 15.85 -81.61 0.67
N LYS A 2 16.59 -80.51 0.82
CA LYS A 2 16.86 -79.45 -0.17
C LYS A 2 15.55 -78.84 -0.75
N THR A 3 15.15 -77.75 -0.09
CA THR A 3 14.41 -76.51 -0.50
C THR A 3 14.42 -76.17 -1.99
N PRO A 4 13.45 -75.40 -2.56
CA PRO A 4 13.19 -73.95 -2.28
C PRO A 4 11.70 -73.52 -2.37
N SER A 5 11.24 -72.28 -2.13
CA SER A 5 11.83 -71.03 -1.63
C SER A 5 10.71 -70.07 -1.26
N ALA A 6 10.91 -69.36 -0.16
CA ALA A 6 10.15 -68.20 0.29
C ALA A 6 10.43 -66.94 -0.57
N LEU A 7 10.21 -67.02 -1.89
CA LEU A 7 10.55 -65.92 -2.83
C LEU A 7 9.36 -65.14 -3.40
N LEU A 8 8.11 -65.41 -2.99
CA LEU A 8 6.95 -64.65 -3.51
C LEU A 8 6.33 -63.63 -2.55
N LEU A 9 6.70 -63.61 -1.27
CA LEU A 9 6.22 -62.58 -0.32
C LEU A 9 7.20 -61.41 -0.14
N ALA A 10 8.44 -61.51 -0.65
CA ALA A 10 9.43 -60.43 -0.57
C ALA A 10 9.31 -59.40 -1.72
N SER A 11 8.63 -59.72 -2.83
CA SER A 11 8.49 -58.81 -3.97
C SER A 11 7.29 -57.85 -3.88
N PHE A 12 6.36 -58.08 -2.95
CA PHE A 12 5.27 -57.13 -2.68
C PHE A 12 5.60 -56.13 -1.56
N LEU A 13 6.54 -56.46 -0.66
CA LEU A 13 6.99 -55.55 0.38
C LEU A 13 8.09 -54.58 -0.07
N LEU A 14 8.82 -54.88 -1.15
CA LEU A 14 9.88 -54.01 -1.67
C LEU A 14 9.37 -52.92 -2.63
N LEU A 15 8.15 -53.05 -3.17
CA LEU A 15 7.46 -52.00 -3.93
C LEU A 15 6.66 -51.03 -3.07
N LEU A 16 6.43 -51.35 -1.78
CA LEU A 16 5.82 -50.42 -0.82
C LEU A 16 6.85 -49.56 -0.05
N LEU A 17 8.15 -49.80 -0.22
CA LEU A 17 9.23 -49.06 0.44
C LEU A 17 10.05 -48.16 -0.50
N LEU A 18 9.70 -48.08 -1.79
CA LEU A 18 10.48 -47.34 -2.81
C LEU A 18 9.68 -46.36 -3.67
N GLY A 19 8.45 -46.01 -3.29
CA GLY A 19 7.61 -45.14 -4.13
C GLY A 19 6.54 -44.39 -3.36
N LEU A 20 6.95 -43.49 -2.47
CA LEU A 20 6.25 -42.26 -2.08
C LEU A 20 7.21 -41.43 -1.20
N ALA A 21 8.45 -41.27 -1.67
CA ALA A 21 9.09 -39.98 -1.44
C ALA A 21 8.26 -39.00 -2.28
N THR A 22 7.21 -38.43 -1.69
CA THR A 22 6.71 -37.17 -2.19
C THR A 22 7.95 -36.30 -2.26
N HIS A 23 8.34 -35.92 -3.48
CA HIS A 23 9.05 -34.68 -3.65
C HIS A 23 8.16 -33.63 -2.98
N HIS A 24 8.37 -33.42 -1.68
CA HIS A 24 8.43 -32.07 -1.20
C HIS A 24 9.48 -31.44 -2.08
N ALA A 25 9.02 -30.80 -3.16
CA ALA A 25 9.76 -29.68 -3.69
C ALA A 25 10.23 -28.90 -2.46
N PRO A 26 11.53 -28.58 -2.34
CA PRO A 26 11.98 -27.78 -1.22
C PRO A 26 11.01 -26.62 -1.13
N ALA A 27 10.33 -26.47 0.02
CA ALA A 27 9.49 -25.31 0.28
C ALA A 27 10.33 -24.14 -0.20
N ALA A 28 9.86 -23.46 -1.25
CA ALA A 28 10.59 -22.34 -1.84
C ALA A 28 11.09 -21.55 -0.65
N SER A 29 12.42 -21.42 -0.51
CA SER A 29 13.03 -20.70 0.61
C SER A 29 12.19 -19.47 0.82
N ARG A 30 11.58 -19.31 1.99
CA ARG A 30 10.58 -18.27 2.26
C ARG A 30 11.24 -16.92 1.93
N ALA A 31 11.01 -16.48 0.69
CA ALA A 31 11.82 -15.45 0.05
C ALA A 31 11.05 -14.16 0.22
N ASN A 32 11.75 -13.07 0.49
CA ASN A 32 11.19 -11.73 0.42
C ASN A 32 10.53 -11.55 -0.95
N LEU A 33 9.20 -11.62 -1.00
CA LEU A 33 8.46 -11.46 -2.24
C LEU A 33 8.17 -9.98 -2.41
N HIS A 34 8.80 -9.41 -3.43
CA HIS A 34 8.64 -8.02 -3.81
C HIS A 34 7.68 -7.91 -4.98
N ALA A 35 6.72 -7.02 -4.85
CA ALA A 35 5.87 -6.59 -5.93
C ALA A 35 6.28 -5.16 -6.32
N ARG A 36 6.51 -4.91 -7.61
CA ARG A 36 6.98 -3.61 -8.09
C ARG A 36 5.81 -2.63 -8.07
N MET A 37 5.98 -1.54 -7.32
CA MET A 37 5.00 -0.49 -7.24
C MET A 37 5.33 0.59 -8.26
N LEU A 38 4.43 0.83 -9.22
CA LEU A 38 4.57 1.88 -10.21
C LEU A 38 3.89 3.13 -9.68
N VAL A 39 4.61 4.24 -9.62
CA VAL A 39 4.02 5.53 -9.26
C VAL A 39 3.65 6.22 -10.56
N ALA A 40 2.37 6.17 -10.93
CA ALA A 40 1.88 6.76 -12.16
C ALA A 40 1.52 8.24 -11.94
N SER A 41 1.83 9.09 -12.92
CA SER A 41 1.23 10.42 -13.04
C SER A 41 -0.09 10.31 -13.80
N GLN A 42 -1.07 11.15 -13.49
CA GLN A 42 -2.41 11.16 -14.10
C GLN A 42 -2.49 11.42 -15.63
N ASP A 43 -1.38 11.34 -16.40
CA ASP A 43 -1.45 11.45 -17.87
C ASP A 43 -0.21 10.88 -18.58
N ALA A 44 -0.16 9.55 -18.79
CA ALA A 44 0.85 8.95 -19.67
C ALA A 44 0.51 9.12 -21.18
N HIS A 45 -0.69 9.62 -21.52
CA HIS A 45 -1.24 9.58 -22.88
C HIS A 45 -1.55 10.94 -23.53
N GLN A 46 -1.67 12.06 -22.81
CA GLN A 46 -1.96 13.38 -23.40
C GLN A 46 -0.88 14.46 -23.23
N ASN A 47 0.35 14.11 -22.83
CA ASN A 47 1.47 15.08 -22.76
C ASN A 47 1.13 16.29 -21.85
N ARG A 48 0.23 16.11 -20.89
CA ARG A 48 -0.01 17.04 -19.80
C ARG A 48 0.69 16.48 -18.58
N HIS A 49 1.51 17.33 -17.99
CA HIS A 49 2.21 17.03 -16.77
C HIS A 49 1.16 16.82 -15.66
N ALA A 50 1.36 15.83 -14.79
CA ALA A 50 0.44 15.54 -13.70
C ALA A 50 1.23 15.43 -12.39
N SER A 51 0.83 16.22 -11.39
CA SER A 51 1.51 16.33 -10.09
C SER A 51 0.98 15.37 -9.03
N VAL A 52 -0.17 14.73 -9.28
CA VAL A 52 -0.74 13.72 -8.39
C VAL A 52 -0.17 12.36 -8.78
N TRP A 53 0.55 11.80 -7.83
CA TRP A 53 1.22 10.52 -7.92
C TRP A 53 0.40 9.47 -7.17
N GLU A 54 0.22 8.30 -7.77
CA GLU A 54 -0.59 7.23 -7.19
C GLU A 54 0.17 5.89 -7.26
N PRO A 55 0.34 5.17 -6.14
CA PRO A 55 1.08 3.92 -6.12
C PRO A 55 0.20 2.79 -6.67
N THR A 56 0.64 2.18 -7.75
CA THR A 56 -0.08 1.08 -8.39
C THR A 56 0.74 -0.20 -8.40
N LEU A 57 0.05 -1.35 -8.38
CA LEU A 57 0.64 -2.68 -8.37
C LEU A 57 -0.09 -3.57 -9.36
N ASP A 58 0.65 -4.34 -10.14
CA ASP A 58 0.05 -5.38 -10.97
C ASP A 58 -0.43 -6.56 -10.09
N ALA A 59 -1.73 -6.85 -10.14
CA ALA A 59 -2.36 -8.02 -9.55
C ALA A 59 -2.91 -8.92 -10.66
N LEU A 60 -2.64 -10.22 -10.58
CA LEU A 60 -3.24 -11.18 -11.49
C LEU A 60 -4.54 -11.70 -10.88
N VAL A 61 -5.64 -11.54 -11.61
CA VAL A 61 -6.93 -12.11 -11.22
C VAL A 61 -7.35 -13.13 -12.28
N ASN A 62 -7.74 -14.31 -11.81
CA ASN A 62 -8.08 -15.47 -12.63
C ASN A 62 -9.18 -15.15 -13.67
N PRO A 63 -9.16 -15.80 -14.86
CA PRO A 63 -8.08 -16.59 -15.44
C PRO A 63 -7.15 -15.71 -16.25
N SER A 64 -6.11 -15.23 -15.57
CA SER A 64 -4.90 -14.66 -16.16
C SER A 64 -5.01 -13.25 -16.71
N LYS A 65 -5.92 -12.41 -16.18
CA LYS A 65 -5.93 -10.98 -16.50
C LYS A 65 -5.12 -10.21 -15.46
N VAL A 66 -4.18 -9.41 -15.93
CA VAL A 66 -3.41 -8.49 -15.09
C VAL A 66 -4.20 -7.19 -14.96
N PHE A 67 -4.38 -6.75 -13.73
CA PHE A 67 -4.96 -5.48 -13.37
C PHE A 67 -3.90 -4.63 -12.66
N ARG A 68 -3.74 -3.39 -13.09
CA ARG A 68 -2.96 -2.39 -12.37
C ARG A 68 -3.83 -1.80 -11.28
N MET A 69 -3.55 -2.16 -10.03
CA MET A 69 -4.37 -1.80 -8.88
C MET A 69 -3.73 -0.66 -8.10
N LEU A 70 -4.48 0.41 -7.82
CA LEU A 70 -4.06 1.43 -6.85
C LEU A 70 -3.98 0.79 -5.46
N VAL A 71 -2.85 0.93 -4.78
CA VAL A 71 -2.67 0.43 -3.42
C VAL A 71 -3.34 1.39 -2.45
N SER A 72 -4.33 0.92 -1.70
CA SER A 72 -5.10 1.71 -0.75
C SER A 72 -5.17 1.04 0.61
N THR A 73 -5.01 1.83 1.67
CA THR A 73 -5.13 1.38 3.06
C THR A 73 -6.52 1.49 3.69
N PRO A 74 -7.45 2.36 3.24
CA PRO A 74 -8.83 2.33 3.73
C PRO A 74 -9.76 1.38 2.96
N ASP A 75 -9.47 1.11 1.68
CA ASP A 75 -10.41 0.44 0.77
C ASP A 75 -10.39 -1.09 0.84
N VAL A 76 -11.42 -1.70 0.23
CA VAL A 76 -11.43 -3.12 -0.17
C VAL A 76 -10.80 -3.33 -1.55
N VAL A 77 -10.71 -4.59 -1.96
CA VAL A 77 -10.40 -4.90 -3.37
C VAL A 77 -11.63 -4.62 -4.22
N TRP A 78 -11.49 -3.79 -5.24
CA TRP A 78 -12.53 -3.59 -6.23
C TRP A 78 -11.98 -3.51 -7.65
N ILE A 79 -12.76 -4.06 -8.59
CA ILE A 79 -12.43 -4.13 -10.01
C ILE A 79 -13.65 -3.72 -10.83
N PRO A 80 -13.53 -2.82 -11.81
CA PRO A 80 -14.64 -2.41 -12.64
C PRO A 80 -14.99 -3.48 -13.68
N ASN A 81 -16.25 -3.55 -14.07
CA ASN A 81 -16.71 -4.39 -15.18
C ASN A 81 -16.78 -3.66 -16.53
N PHE A 82 -16.27 -2.43 -16.56
CA PHE A 82 -16.19 -1.56 -17.73
C PHE A 82 -14.77 -0.98 -17.83
N ALA A 83 -14.37 -0.60 -19.04
CA ALA A 83 -13.10 0.08 -19.22
C ALA A 83 -13.17 1.50 -18.62
N SER A 84 -12.48 1.71 -17.50
CA SER A 84 -12.37 3.00 -16.80
C SER A 84 -11.60 4.06 -17.60
N HIS A 85 -10.67 3.61 -18.43
CA HIS A 85 -9.86 4.45 -19.33
C HIS A 85 -9.45 3.68 -20.60
N GLN A 86 -8.83 4.38 -21.55
CA GLN A 86 -8.28 3.74 -22.75
C GLN A 86 -7.20 2.71 -22.35
N GLY A 87 -7.37 1.46 -22.78
CA GLY A 87 -6.44 0.37 -22.47
C GLY A 87 -6.64 -0.27 -21.09
N ALA A 88 -7.64 0.15 -20.32
CA ALA A 88 -7.93 -0.42 -19.00
C ALA A 88 -8.29 -1.91 -19.08
N SER A 89 -7.79 -2.67 -18.11
CA SER A 89 -8.30 -3.98 -17.77
C SER A 89 -9.60 -3.84 -16.96
N TYR A 90 -10.60 -4.63 -17.32
CA TYR A 90 -11.87 -4.72 -16.60
C TYR A 90 -12.32 -6.17 -16.50
N TYR A 91 -13.10 -6.49 -15.49
CA TYR A 91 -13.63 -7.84 -15.28
C TYR A 91 -14.79 -8.11 -16.24
N ASN A 92 -14.82 -9.30 -16.86
CA ASN A 92 -15.91 -9.72 -17.74
C ASN A 92 -16.45 -11.09 -17.30
N TYR A 93 -17.44 -11.05 -16.42
CA TYR A 93 -18.07 -12.24 -15.84
C TYR A 93 -18.70 -13.18 -16.88
N SER A 94 -19.07 -12.69 -18.06
CA SER A 94 -19.75 -13.50 -19.10
C SER A 94 -18.86 -14.59 -19.72
N GLN A 95 -17.55 -14.56 -19.47
CA GLN A 95 -16.58 -15.50 -20.04
C GLN A 95 -16.23 -16.66 -19.08
N LEU A 96 -16.88 -16.76 -17.92
CA LEU A 96 -16.45 -17.63 -16.82
C LEU A 96 -17.52 -18.67 -16.49
N SER A 97 -17.10 -19.94 -16.44
CA SER A 97 -17.98 -21.09 -16.17
C SER A 97 -18.18 -21.37 -14.67
N SER A 98 -17.37 -20.75 -13.79
CA SER A 98 -17.44 -20.85 -12.32
C SER A 98 -18.19 -19.69 -11.65
N TYR A 99 -18.76 -18.78 -12.44
CA TYR A 99 -19.45 -17.59 -11.96
C TYR A 99 -20.59 -17.90 -10.99
N THR A 100 -20.55 -17.29 -9.81
CA THR A 100 -21.68 -17.23 -8.88
C THR A 100 -21.98 -15.77 -8.55
N ALA A 101 -23.11 -15.27 -9.05
CA ALA A 101 -23.61 -13.94 -8.69
C ALA A 101 -24.06 -13.95 -7.22
N ASN A 102 -23.33 -13.30 -6.31
CA ASN A 102 -23.81 -13.14 -4.92
C ASN A 102 -24.30 -11.72 -4.60
N GLY A 103 -24.56 -10.90 -5.63
CA GLY A 103 -25.20 -9.59 -5.50
C GLY A 103 -24.28 -8.45 -5.05
N THR A 104 -23.17 -8.73 -4.38
CA THR A 104 -22.16 -7.73 -3.98
C THR A 104 -20.71 -8.22 -4.02
N GLU A 105 -20.49 -9.53 -4.10
CA GLU A 105 -19.16 -10.16 -4.09
C GLU A 105 -18.95 -11.12 -5.25
N PHE A 106 -17.71 -11.13 -5.74
CA PHE A 106 -17.29 -11.98 -6.84
C PHE A 106 -16.07 -12.77 -6.39
N ASP A 107 -16.24 -14.08 -6.26
CA ASP A 107 -15.16 -15.05 -6.06
C ASP A 107 -15.11 -15.96 -7.30
N ASP A 108 -14.08 -15.80 -8.13
CA ASP A 108 -13.88 -16.62 -9.34
C ASP A 108 -12.49 -17.29 -9.37
N GLY A 109 -11.96 -17.63 -8.20
CA GLY A 109 -10.87 -18.62 -8.12
C GLY A 109 -9.64 -18.15 -7.35
N GLN A 110 -8.75 -17.36 -7.96
CA GLN A 110 -7.44 -17.05 -7.36
C GLN A 110 -6.97 -15.63 -7.73
N MET A 111 -6.57 -14.88 -6.71
CA MET A 111 -5.75 -13.66 -6.87
C MET A 111 -4.29 -14.02 -6.67
N THR A 112 -3.40 -13.48 -7.50
CA THR A 112 -1.96 -13.57 -7.28
C THR A 112 -1.36 -12.19 -7.08
N LEU A 113 -0.66 -12.00 -5.94
CA LEU A 113 0.12 -10.81 -5.61
C LEU A 113 1.60 -11.19 -5.55
N GLY A 114 2.38 -10.75 -6.54
CA GLY A 114 3.76 -11.23 -6.67
C GLY A 114 3.80 -12.75 -6.88
N ALA A 115 4.40 -13.49 -5.95
CA ALA A 115 4.36 -14.95 -5.96
C ALA A 115 3.36 -15.57 -4.95
N PHE A 116 2.59 -14.74 -4.24
CA PHE A 116 1.56 -15.23 -3.33
C PHE A 116 0.27 -15.51 -4.07
N ALA A 117 -0.16 -16.77 -4.05
CA ALA A 117 -1.46 -17.21 -4.51
C ALA A 117 -2.48 -17.15 -3.36
N ILE A 118 -3.57 -16.40 -3.55
CA ILE A 118 -4.65 -16.24 -2.59
C ILE A 118 -5.89 -16.90 -3.20
N PRO A 119 -6.20 -18.16 -2.83
CA PRO A 119 -7.37 -18.85 -3.32
C PRO A 119 -8.63 -18.22 -2.72
N HIS A 120 -9.71 -18.21 -3.50
CA HIS A 120 -11.01 -17.72 -3.09
C HIS A 120 -11.01 -16.26 -2.62
N GLN A 121 -10.14 -15.44 -3.21
CA GLN A 121 -10.06 -14.02 -2.90
C GLN A 121 -11.20 -13.29 -3.60
N GLY A 122 -12.23 -12.93 -2.83
CA GLY A 122 -13.32 -12.11 -3.32
C GLY A 122 -12.92 -10.66 -3.59
N PHE A 123 -13.67 -10.00 -4.46
CA PHE A 123 -13.57 -8.56 -4.74
C PHE A 123 -14.94 -7.97 -5.07
N ALA A 124 -15.08 -6.66 -4.89
CA ALA A 124 -16.25 -5.92 -5.32
C ALA A 124 -16.17 -5.61 -6.82
N GLU A 125 -17.21 -5.98 -7.58
CA GLU A 125 -17.35 -5.56 -8.98
C GLU A 125 -18.02 -4.18 -9.03
N VAL A 126 -17.34 -3.22 -9.66
CA VAL A 126 -17.87 -1.86 -9.80
C VAL A 126 -18.48 -1.68 -11.19
N SER A 127 -19.80 -1.48 -11.23
CA SER A 127 -20.53 -1.27 -12.49
C SER A 127 -20.66 0.19 -12.92
N ASN A 128 -20.39 1.10 -11.98
CA ASN A 128 -20.29 2.52 -12.21
C ASN A 128 -19.50 3.15 -11.06
N PHE A 129 -18.57 4.05 -11.36
CA PHE A 129 -17.99 4.93 -10.36
C PHE A 129 -17.93 6.34 -10.94
N THR A 130 -18.31 7.33 -10.13
CA THR A 130 -18.12 8.75 -10.45
C THR A 130 -16.90 9.24 -9.67
N VAL A 131 -15.71 9.02 -10.23
CA VAL A 131 -14.54 9.81 -9.81
C VAL A 131 -14.64 11.13 -10.56
N GLY A 132 -14.58 12.25 -9.84
CA GLY A 132 -14.74 13.59 -10.40
C GLY A 132 -13.72 13.87 -11.51
N GLY A 133 -14.12 13.62 -12.76
CA GLY A 133 -13.54 14.22 -13.97
C GLY A 133 -12.09 13.91 -14.35
N ALA A 134 -11.32 13.10 -13.60
CA ALA A 134 -9.89 12.90 -13.86
C ALA A 134 -9.55 11.53 -14.44
N LEU A 135 -8.64 11.54 -15.41
CA LEU A 135 -8.12 10.40 -16.16
C LEU A 135 -7.39 9.44 -15.20
N ILE A 136 -7.96 8.24 -15.05
CA ILE A 136 -7.43 7.21 -14.17
C ILE A 136 -6.38 6.39 -14.93
N GLY A 137 -5.20 6.16 -14.30
CA GLY A 137 -4.10 5.38 -14.88
C GLY A 137 -4.03 3.92 -14.43
N TRP A 138 -5.02 3.49 -13.64
CA TRP A 138 -5.15 2.20 -12.99
C TRP A 138 -6.54 1.59 -13.24
N ASP A 139 -6.60 0.27 -13.08
CA ASP A 139 -7.74 -0.56 -13.42
C ASP A 139 -8.70 -0.71 -12.23
N GLY A 140 -8.19 -0.80 -11.00
CA GLY A 140 -9.00 -0.95 -9.78
C GLY A 140 -8.21 -0.62 -8.52
N MET A 141 -8.69 -1.05 -7.36
CA MET A 141 -8.07 -0.78 -6.06
C MET A 141 -7.70 -2.08 -5.32
N LEU A 142 -6.51 -2.11 -4.74
CA LEU A 142 -6.01 -3.18 -3.89
C LEU A 142 -6.03 -2.70 -2.43
N GLY A 143 -7.05 -3.13 -1.70
CA GLY A 143 -7.18 -2.88 -0.26
C GLY A 143 -6.15 -3.62 0.58
N LEU A 144 -5.37 -2.90 1.37
CA LEU A 144 -4.40 -3.39 2.36
C LEU A 144 -4.69 -2.87 3.77
N GLY A 145 -5.97 -2.59 4.06
CA GLY A 145 -6.41 -1.99 5.31
C GLY A 145 -6.26 -2.86 6.55
N SER A 146 -6.38 -2.16 7.69
CA SER A 146 -6.33 -2.75 9.03
C SER A 146 -7.62 -3.55 9.31
N GLU A 147 -8.78 -3.07 8.86
CA GLU A 147 -10.05 -3.78 8.87
C GLU A 147 -10.75 -3.69 7.50
N SER A 148 -11.72 -4.56 7.24
CA SER A 148 -12.60 -4.41 6.08
C SER A 148 -13.74 -3.45 6.43
N HIS A 149 -13.85 -2.34 5.69
CA HIS A 149 -14.84 -1.28 5.95
C HIS A 149 -16.12 -1.38 5.11
N GLU A 150 -16.28 -2.43 4.32
CA GLU A 150 -17.45 -2.58 3.44
C GLU A 150 -18.42 -3.61 4.02
N PRO A 151 -19.53 -3.17 4.66
CA PRO A 151 -20.49 -4.08 5.30
C PRO A 151 -21.14 -5.03 4.30
N ASP A 152 -21.26 -4.57 3.04
CA ASP A 152 -21.90 -5.28 1.94
C ASP A 152 -20.90 -6.12 1.12
N CYS A 153 -19.60 -6.04 1.41
CA CYS A 153 -18.53 -6.85 0.79
C CYS A 153 -17.82 -7.71 1.88
N PRO A 154 -18.36 -8.90 2.23
CA PRO A 154 -17.74 -9.90 3.10
C PRO A 154 -16.27 -10.32 2.83
N SER A 155 -15.66 -9.84 1.75
CA SER A 155 -14.40 -10.33 1.20
C SER A 155 -13.27 -9.89 2.12
N LYS A 156 -12.57 -10.88 2.67
CA LYS A 156 -11.36 -10.63 3.46
C LYS A 156 -10.36 -9.88 2.61
N LEU A 157 -9.71 -8.87 3.18
CA LEU A 157 -8.62 -8.18 2.51
C LEU A 157 -7.50 -9.18 2.15
N PRO A 158 -6.86 -9.08 0.97
CA PRO A 158 -5.83 -10.01 0.52
C PRO A 158 -4.74 -10.28 1.55
N PHE A 159 -4.27 -9.23 2.23
CA PHE A 159 -3.26 -9.37 3.27
C PHE A 159 -3.77 -10.17 4.49
N HIS A 160 -5.04 -10.02 4.88
CA HIS A 160 -5.63 -10.78 5.99
C HIS A 160 -5.73 -12.27 5.62
N SER A 161 -6.08 -12.57 4.37
CA SER A 161 -6.09 -13.94 3.84
C SER A 161 -4.69 -14.58 3.91
N LEU A 162 -3.64 -13.82 3.57
CA LEU A 162 -2.26 -14.28 3.68
C LEU A 162 -1.83 -14.52 5.13
N VAL A 163 -2.12 -13.59 6.04
CA VAL A 163 -1.85 -13.75 7.47
C VAL A 163 -2.58 -14.98 8.02
N ALA A 164 -3.89 -15.12 7.74
CA ALA A 164 -4.69 -16.24 8.22
C ALA A 164 -4.24 -17.61 7.68
N SER A 165 -3.62 -17.64 6.50
CA SER A 165 -3.07 -18.87 5.92
C SER A 165 -1.78 -19.34 6.58
N GLY A 166 -1.07 -18.45 7.31
CA GLY A 166 0.23 -18.73 7.91
C GLY A 166 1.38 -18.87 6.90
N VAL A 167 1.19 -18.43 5.65
CA VAL A 167 2.20 -18.53 4.58
C VAL A 167 3.33 -17.50 4.71
N LEU A 168 3.10 -16.42 5.46
CA LEU A 168 4.06 -15.33 5.64
C LEU A 168 5.12 -15.70 6.69
N ASP A 169 6.37 -15.28 6.45
CA ASP A 169 7.43 -15.37 7.48
C ASP A 169 7.14 -14.46 8.66
N GLU A 170 6.83 -13.21 8.36
CA GLU A 170 6.36 -12.23 9.32
C GLU A 170 4.98 -11.72 8.86
N PRO A 171 4.00 -11.54 9.78
CA PRO A 171 2.68 -11.04 9.42
C PRO A 171 2.71 -9.52 9.19
N LEU A 172 3.48 -9.08 8.20
CA LEU A 172 3.66 -7.67 7.84
C LEU A 172 3.77 -7.48 6.33
N PHE A 173 3.55 -6.24 5.89
CA PHE A 173 3.97 -5.77 4.58
C PHE A 173 4.67 -4.43 4.72
N ALA A 174 5.48 -4.05 3.74
CA ALA A 174 6.24 -2.82 3.75
C ALA A 174 6.20 -2.11 2.41
N ILE A 175 6.11 -0.79 2.46
CA ILE A 175 6.03 0.08 1.29
C ILE A 175 7.28 0.95 1.24
N TYR A 176 7.93 0.94 0.09
CA TYR A 176 9.02 1.84 -0.27
C TYR A 176 8.63 2.60 -1.53
N VAL A 177 8.78 3.93 -1.50
CA VAL A 177 8.60 4.80 -2.66
C VAL A 177 9.92 5.49 -2.95
N ASN A 178 10.44 5.35 -4.17
CA ASN A 178 11.62 6.06 -4.61
C ASN A 178 11.22 7.32 -5.40
N PRO A 179 11.45 8.53 -4.86
CA PRO A 179 11.02 9.78 -5.51
C PRO A 179 11.79 10.07 -6.81
N LEU A 180 13.03 9.59 -6.95
CA LEU A 180 13.88 9.87 -8.11
C LEU A 180 13.49 9.04 -9.34
N THR A 181 13.23 7.76 -9.13
CA THR A 181 12.91 6.80 -10.20
C THR A 181 11.41 6.68 -10.45
N ARG A 182 10.58 7.30 -9.59
CA ARG A 182 9.11 7.23 -9.64
C ARG A 182 8.62 5.78 -9.67
N ASN A 183 9.26 4.96 -8.84
CA ASN A 183 9.03 3.54 -8.71
C ASN A 183 9.10 3.19 -7.22
N GLY A 184 8.62 2.03 -6.85
CA GLY A 184 8.63 1.59 -5.47
C GLY A 184 8.55 0.07 -5.36
N ALA A 185 8.36 -0.39 -4.14
CA ALA A 185 8.19 -1.80 -3.84
C ALA A 185 7.16 -1.96 -2.73
N LEU A 186 6.24 -2.91 -2.92
CA LEU A 186 5.50 -3.55 -1.86
C LEU A 186 6.22 -4.87 -1.53
N THR A 187 6.67 -5.02 -0.29
CA THR A 187 7.27 -6.27 0.20
C THR A 187 6.27 -6.91 1.16
N ILE A 188 5.95 -8.18 0.96
CA ILE A 188 4.97 -8.89 1.79
C ILE A 188 5.69 -10.02 2.51
N GLY A 189 5.45 -10.16 3.81
CA GLY A 189 6.01 -11.22 4.64
C GLY A 189 7.37 -10.91 5.27
N ALA A 190 7.99 -9.77 4.94
CA ALA A 190 9.32 -9.38 5.42
C ALA A 190 9.58 -7.88 5.19
N THR A 191 10.67 -7.38 5.76
CA THR A 191 11.23 -6.05 5.44
C THR A 191 12.39 -6.17 4.44
N ASP A 192 12.70 -5.09 3.72
CA ASP A 192 13.81 -5.00 2.76
C ASP A 192 14.87 -4.03 3.27
N THR A 193 15.91 -4.56 3.90
CA THR A 193 17.02 -3.78 4.47
C THR A 193 17.81 -2.99 3.44
N SER A 194 17.65 -3.27 2.14
CA SER A 194 18.28 -2.48 1.07
C SER A 194 17.56 -1.14 0.80
N ARG A 195 16.36 -0.95 1.37
CA ARG A 195 15.47 0.19 1.10
C ARG A 195 15.43 1.24 2.19
N TYR A 196 16.11 1.00 3.31
CA TYR A 196 16.17 1.95 4.41
C TYR A 196 17.54 1.95 5.08
N THR A 197 17.76 2.95 5.93
CA THR A 197 18.92 3.07 6.82
C THR A 197 18.47 3.22 8.26
N GLY A 198 19.35 2.85 9.19
CA GLY A 198 19.06 2.88 10.62
C GLY A 198 18.13 1.73 11.04
N GLU A 199 17.49 1.92 12.20
CA GLU A 199 16.55 0.96 12.77
C GLU A 199 15.10 1.36 12.44
N ILE A 200 14.23 0.36 12.32
CA ILE A 200 12.79 0.59 12.20
C ILE A 200 12.24 0.90 13.59
N VAL A 201 11.67 2.09 13.78
CA VAL A 201 10.93 2.43 14.99
C VAL A 201 9.45 2.15 14.80
N TYR A 202 8.82 1.49 15.76
CA TYR A 202 7.41 1.12 15.68
C TYR A 202 6.54 2.01 16.57
N ALA A 203 5.49 2.57 15.99
CA ALA A 203 4.40 3.20 16.71
C ALA A 203 3.20 2.25 16.81
N ASP A 204 2.50 2.31 17.94
CA ASP A 204 1.28 1.54 18.15
C ASP A 204 0.13 2.10 17.30
N VAL A 205 -0.67 1.22 16.73
CA VAL A 205 -1.93 1.60 16.08
C VAL A 205 -2.93 2.01 17.16
N VAL A 206 -3.45 3.23 17.08
CA VAL A 206 -4.36 3.83 18.07
C VAL A 206 -5.84 3.70 17.68
N ASP A 207 -6.13 3.46 16.41
CA ASP A 207 -7.45 3.12 15.91
C ASP A 207 -7.31 1.86 15.04
N PRO A 208 -7.83 0.70 15.48
CA PRO A 208 -7.65 -0.56 14.75
C PRO A 208 -8.38 -0.58 13.41
N SER A 209 -9.37 0.30 13.17
CA SER A 209 -10.05 0.36 11.88
C SER A 209 -9.12 0.84 10.76
N MET A 210 -8.21 1.75 11.07
CA MET A 210 -7.27 2.37 10.13
C MET A 210 -5.81 2.01 10.45
N TRP A 211 -4.88 2.24 9.53
CA TRP A 211 -3.46 2.29 9.87
C TRP A 211 -3.13 3.63 10.52
N MET A 212 -3.78 3.92 11.65
CA MET A 212 -3.63 5.16 12.39
C MET A 212 -2.71 4.95 13.59
N VAL A 213 -1.65 5.75 13.67
CA VAL A 213 -0.65 5.65 14.73
C VAL A 213 -0.61 6.88 15.61
N ALA A 214 -0.10 6.70 16.83
CA ALA A 214 0.31 7.82 17.66
C ALA A 214 1.53 8.53 17.06
N ILE A 215 1.49 9.86 17.00
CA ILE A 215 2.64 10.71 16.65
C ILE A 215 3.01 11.59 17.85
N GLY A 216 4.29 11.92 17.98
CA GLY A 216 4.79 12.78 19.03
C GLY A 216 4.49 14.26 18.77
N ASP A 217 4.98 14.79 17.65
CA ASP A 217 4.88 16.21 17.32
C ASP A 217 5.17 16.44 15.82
N ILE A 218 4.80 17.59 15.31
CA ILE A 218 5.21 18.13 14.01
C ILE A 218 5.82 19.49 14.30
N GLN A 219 7.11 19.67 14.01
CA GLN A 219 7.86 20.86 14.38
C GLN A 219 8.40 21.59 13.17
N VAL A 220 8.40 22.92 13.25
CA VAL A 220 9.12 23.79 12.31
C VAL A 220 9.96 24.76 13.13
N ASN A 221 11.27 24.80 12.89
CA ASN A 221 12.23 25.59 13.66
C ASN A 221 12.12 25.36 15.18
N GLY A 222 11.92 24.10 15.60
CA GLY A 222 11.77 23.71 17.01
C GLY A 222 10.48 24.16 17.69
N ARG A 223 9.52 24.72 16.94
CA ARG A 223 8.18 25.07 17.44
C ARG A 223 7.20 23.99 17.01
N SER A 224 6.42 23.49 17.96
CA SER A 224 5.30 22.58 17.68
C SER A 224 4.24 23.28 16.82
N MET A 225 3.81 22.58 15.77
CA MET A 225 2.78 22.98 14.82
C MET A 225 1.48 22.20 15.02
N THR A 226 1.45 21.24 15.95
CA THR A 226 0.29 20.38 16.15
C THR A 226 -0.08 20.23 17.63
N GLN A 227 -1.37 20.13 17.91
CA GLN A 227 -1.92 19.69 19.19
C GLN A 227 -2.55 18.29 19.06
N LEU A 228 -2.55 17.72 17.84
CA LEU A 228 -3.03 16.39 17.55
C LEU A 228 -1.88 15.39 17.48
N HIS A 229 -2.04 14.28 18.20
CA HIS A 229 -1.00 13.27 18.36
C HIS A 229 -1.37 11.95 17.69
N ARG A 230 -2.05 12.01 16.53
CA ARG A 230 -2.41 10.84 15.72
C ARG A 230 -2.34 11.14 14.23
N ALA A 231 -1.88 10.15 13.46
CA ALA A 231 -1.80 10.22 12.01
C ALA A 231 -2.22 8.89 11.36
N GLU A 232 -3.08 8.97 10.34
CA GLU A 232 -3.35 7.89 9.41
C GLU A 232 -2.23 7.80 8.36
N ILE A 233 -1.78 6.59 8.03
CA ILE A 233 -0.75 6.37 7.01
C ILE A 233 -1.43 5.90 5.72
N ALA A 234 -1.40 6.73 4.67
CA ALA A 234 -2.27 6.59 3.51
C ALA A 234 -1.50 6.69 2.17
N PRO A 235 -0.94 5.59 1.64
CA PRO A 235 -0.12 5.60 0.42
C PRO A 235 -0.86 6.10 -0.81
N GLU A 236 -2.18 5.99 -0.87
CA GLU A 236 -3.02 6.47 -1.97
C GLU A 236 -3.15 8.00 -2.03
N ILE A 237 -2.74 8.72 -0.98
CA ILE A 237 -2.90 10.17 -0.89
C ILE A 237 -1.61 10.88 -1.34
N GLY A 238 -1.71 11.76 -2.34
CA GLY A 238 -0.58 12.53 -2.88
C GLY A 238 -0.09 13.71 -2.02
N PHE A 239 -0.62 13.89 -0.81
CA PHE A 239 -0.42 15.03 0.07
C PHE A 239 -0.34 14.58 1.54
N LEU A 240 -0.04 15.50 2.44
CA LEU A 240 -0.31 15.38 3.87
C LEU A 240 -1.54 16.21 4.21
N PHE A 241 -2.46 15.64 4.99
CA PHE A 241 -3.65 16.35 5.47
C PHE A 241 -3.56 16.58 6.95
N GLY A 242 -4.12 17.68 7.43
CA GLY A 242 -4.26 17.98 8.85
C GLY A 242 -5.33 19.03 9.11
N PRO A 243 -5.53 19.42 10.39
CA PRO A 243 -6.46 20.48 10.76
C PRO A 243 -6.14 21.79 10.05
N GLU A 244 -7.17 22.51 9.60
CA GLU A 244 -7.01 23.77 8.85
C GLU A 244 -6.14 24.80 9.58
N ASP A 245 -6.30 24.95 10.89
CA ASP A 245 -5.55 25.91 11.70
C ASP A 245 -4.09 25.51 11.90
N GLU A 246 -3.83 24.22 12.16
CA GLU A 246 -2.47 23.68 12.29
C GLU A 246 -1.70 23.72 10.97
N VAL A 247 -2.35 23.31 9.87
CA VAL A 247 -1.76 23.41 8.52
C VAL A 247 -1.55 24.86 8.13
N GLY A 248 -2.47 25.77 8.44
CA GLY A 248 -2.30 27.20 8.20
C GLY A 248 -1.12 27.80 8.97
N ALA A 249 -0.92 27.38 10.22
CA ALA A 249 0.22 27.79 11.03
C ALA A 249 1.55 27.25 10.47
N LEU A 250 1.59 25.97 10.09
CA LEU A 250 2.73 25.32 9.46
C LEU A 250 3.07 25.98 8.12
N ALA A 251 2.08 26.21 7.25
CA ALA A 251 2.23 26.86 5.96
C ALA A 251 2.88 28.23 6.10
N LYS A 252 2.41 29.04 7.07
CA LYS A 252 3.02 30.33 7.39
C LYS A 252 4.46 30.18 7.88
N ALA A 253 4.75 29.19 8.72
CA ALA A 253 6.08 28.95 9.26
C ALA A 253 7.12 28.56 8.20
N VAL A 254 6.69 27.92 7.11
CA VAL A 254 7.54 27.54 5.97
C VAL A 254 7.53 28.56 4.82
N GLY A 255 6.83 29.69 4.99
CA GLY A 255 6.75 30.77 4.00
C GLY A 255 5.81 30.50 2.82
N ALA A 256 4.84 29.59 2.98
CA ALA A 256 3.80 29.36 2.00
C ALA A 256 2.64 30.36 2.16
N SER A 257 1.94 30.65 1.06
CA SER A 257 0.82 31.59 1.00
C SER A 257 -0.46 30.87 0.55
N PRO A 258 -1.62 31.18 1.14
CA PRO A 258 -2.86 30.47 0.84
C PRO A 258 -3.31 30.69 -0.62
N MET A 259 -3.93 29.65 -1.19
CA MET A 259 -4.61 29.62 -2.47
C MET A 259 -6.08 29.23 -2.27
N LYS A 260 -6.81 29.02 -3.37
CA LYS A 260 -8.17 28.46 -3.32
C LYS A 260 -8.15 27.00 -2.86
N ASP A 261 -9.29 26.52 -2.38
CA ASP A 261 -9.55 25.10 -2.11
C ASP A 261 -8.56 24.44 -1.13
N GLY A 262 -8.03 25.20 -0.18
CA GLY A 262 -7.13 24.71 0.88
C GLY A 262 -5.66 24.53 0.45
N TYR A 263 -5.32 24.81 -0.82
CA TYR A 263 -3.95 24.75 -1.31
C TYR A 263 -3.11 25.93 -0.81
N PHE A 264 -1.78 25.75 -0.82
CA PHE A 264 -0.84 26.84 -0.56
C PHE A 264 0.24 26.89 -1.63
N ARG A 265 0.53 28.09 -2.12
CA ARG A 265 1.68 28.36 -2.99
C ARG A 265 2.93 28.46 -2.14
N ILE A 266 4.02 27.85 -2.60
CA ILE A 266 5.32 27.96 -1.96
C ILE A 266 6.41 28.19 -3.02
N ASP A 267 7.45 28.94 -2.67
CA ASP A 267 8.60 29.11 -3.54
C ASP A 267 9.39 27.80 -3.67
N CYS A 268 9.74 27.42 -4.90
CA CYS A 268 10.47 26.17 -5.19
C CYS A 268 11.98 26.24 -4.90
N SER A 269 12.57 27.43 -5.00
CA SER A 269 14.02 27.58 -5.23
C SER A 269 14.77 28.07 -3.99
N THR A 270 14.08 28.81 -3.13
CA THR A 270 14.62 29.37 -1.90
C THR A 270 14.64 28.31 -0.82
N PRO A 271 15.78 28.12 -0.13
CA PRO A 271 15.84 27.25 1.04
C PRO A 271 14.73 27.61 2.04
N GLY A 272 14.06 26.58 2.55
CA GLY A 272 13.08 26.72 3.63
C GLY A 272 13.53 25.96 4.87
N PRO A 273 12.83 26.15 6.01
CA PRO A 273 13.12 25.40 7.21
C PRO A 273 12.77 23.92 7.03
N ASP A 274 13.40 23.07 7.82
CA ASP A 274 13.02 21.66 7.91
C ASP A 274 11.71 21.53 8.70
N ILE A 275 10.90 20.54 8.30
CA ILE A 275 9.73 20.08 9.06
C ILE A 275 10.12 18.75 9.71
N GLU A 276 10.09 18.69 11.03
CA GLU A 276 10.41 17.48 11.78
C GLU A 276 9.13 16.80 12.26
N ILE A 277 8.88 15.58 11.80
CA ILE A 277 7.78 14.73 12.28
C ILE A 277 8.35 13.74 13.29
N VAL A 278 7.85 13.79 14.52
CA VAL A 278 8.31 12.93 15.61
C VAL A 278 7.36 11.73 15.73
N ILE A 279 7.88 10.52 15.58
CA ILE A 279 7.11 9.27 15.71
C ILE A 279 7.90 8.30 16.57
N ALA A 280 7.27 7.75 17.62
CA ALA A 280 7.91 6.83 18.57
C ALA A 280 9.27 7.32 19.10
N GLY A 281 9.44 8.65 19.25
CA GLY A 281 10.67 9.28 19.72
C GLY A 281 11.75 9.52 18.64
N ALA A 282 11.60 8.95 17.45
CA ALA A 282 12.47 9.25 16.30
C ALA A 282 11.99 10.48 15.54
N ARG A 283 12.91 11.16 14.85
CA ARG A 283 12.65 12.36 14.05
C ARG A 283 12.79 12.04 12.57
N PHE A 284 11.73 12.26 11.81
CA PHE A 284 11.70 12.18 10.35
C PHE A 284 11.67 13.59 9.78
N VAL A 285 12.72 13.96 9.06
CA VAL A 285 12.93 15.32 8.58
C VAL A 285 12.52 15.44 7.13
N LEU A 286 11.52 16.29 6.87
CA LEU A 286 11.14 16.73 5.53
C LEU A 286 11.86 18.04 5.23
N THR A 287 12.72 17.99 4.23
CA THR A 287 13.43 19.15 3.68
C THR A 287 12.57 19.90 2.68
N LYS A 288 13.04 21.06 2.23
CA LYS A 288 12.33 21.90 1.26
C LYS A 288 11.84 21.13 0.01
N SER A 289 12.64 20.22 -0.53
CA SER A 289 12.27 19.44 -1.71
C SER A 289 11.18 18.41 -1.44
N ASP A 290 11.01 17.99 -0.18
CA ASP A 290 10.04 16.97 0.21
C ASP A 290 8.64 17.57 0.37
N TYR A 291 8.54 18.86 0.72
CA TYR A 291 7.24 19.55 0.93
C TYR A 291 6.89 20.63 -0.11
N ALA A 292 7.77 20.93 -1.08
CA ALA A 292 7.48 21.85 -2.18
C ALA A 292 7.24 21.07 -3.49
N LEU A 293 5.98 20.72 -3.75
CA LEU A 293 5.56 19.91 -4.90
C LEU A 293 5.48 20.76 -6.17
N ARG A 294 6.17 20.35 -7.23
CA ARG A 294 6.14 21.06 -8.53
C ARG A 294 4.83 20.81 -9.28
N GLY A 295 4.37 21.81 -10.04
CA GLY A 295 3.26 21.68 -10.98
C GLY A 295 1.92 22.24 -10.51
N GLY A 296 1.90 23.05 -9.44
CA GLY A 296 0.66 23.65 -8.94
C GLY A 296 -0.40 22.63 -8.45
N PRO A 297 -1.57 23.10 -7.99
CA PRO A 297 -2.70 22.25 -7.59
C PRO A 297 -3.30 21.42 -8.73
N THR A 298 -3.08 21.83 -9.98
CA THR A 298 -3.66 21.24 -11.19
C THR A 298 -2.69 20.34 -11.96
N GLY A 299 -1.42 20.26 -11.54
CA GLY A 299 -0.40 19.41 -12.15
C GLY A 299 0.30 19.95 -13.39
N ASP A 300 -0.02 21.16 -13.85
CA ASP A 300 0.68 21.76 -14.98
C ASP A 300 2.11 22.12 -14.54
N GLU A 301 3.11 21.30 -14.90
CA GLU A 301 4.55 21.56 -14.70
C GLU A 301 5.07 22.77 -15.50
N ARG A 302 4.18 23.46 -16.23
CA ARG A 302 4.49 24.74 -16.86
C ARG A 302 4.44 25.85 -15.81
N GLU A 303 5.65 26.34 -15.52
CA GLU A 303 6.01 27.49 -14.69
C GLU A 303 6.39 27.15 -13.24
N GLU A 304 7.29 27.98 -12.73
CA GLU A 304 8.17 27.84 -11.55
C GLU A 304 7.40 27.80 -10.20
N GLU A 305 6.17 27.29 -10.19
CA GLU A 305 5.24 27.33 -9.07
C GLU A 305 5.22 25.99 -8.33
N CYS A 306 5.53 26.04 -7.04
CA CYS A 306 5.38 24.91 -6.15
C CYS A 306 4.12 25.07 -5.30
N THR A 307 3.50 23.93 -5.00
CA THR A 307 2.42 23.80 -4.03
C THR A 307 2.98 23.15 -2.77
N LEU A 308 2.58 23.64 -1.60
CA LEU A 308 2.92 22.99 -0.36
C LEU A 308 2.27 21.59 -0.32
N ALA A 309 3.02 20.58 0.11
CA ALA A 309 2.52 19.21 0.24
C ALA A 309 1.45 19.01 1.32
N PHE A 310 1.09 20.07 2.07
CA PHE A 310 0.15 20.04 3.18
C PHE A 310 -1.15 20.74 2.81
N LEU A 311 -2.28 20.07 3.04
CA LEU A 311 -3.63 20.62 2.86
C LEU A 311 -4.40 20.59 4.18
N GLY A 312 -5.09 21.70 4.46
CA GLY A 312 -5.93 21.85 5.64
C GLY A 312 -7.35 21.38 5.36
N PHE A 313 -7.89 20.55 6.25
CA PHE A 313 -9.29 20.12 6.25
C PHE A 313 -9.88 20.19 7.64
N ALA A 314 -11.21 20.24 7.73
CA ALA A 314 -11.94 20.19 8.99
C ALA A 314 -11.95 18.76 9.60
N TYR A 315 -10.77 18.20 9.86
CA TYR A 315 -10.55 16.88 10.45
C TYR A 315 -9.82 16.97 11.80
N ASP A 316 -10.01 15.94 12.63
CA ASP A 316 -9.41 15.80 13.95
C ASP A 316 -8.22 14.81 13.95
N ARG A 317 -7.53 14.68 12.82
CA ARG A 317 -6.34 13.83 12.65
C ARG A 317 -5.42 14.37 11.56
N TRP A 318 -4.18 13.88 11.56
CA TRP A 318 -3.30 13.97 10.40
C TRP A 318 -3.48 12.77 9.48
N THR A 319 -3.16 12.94 8.20
CA THR A 319 -3.00 11.86 7.22
C THR A 319 -1.65 12.06 6.53
N PHE A 320 -0.77 11.07 6.60
CA PHE A 320 0.56 11.09 5.99
C PHE A 320 0.55 10.28 4.70
N GLY A 321 0.51 10.98 3.58
CA GLY A 321 0.55 10.39 2.26
C GLY A 321 1.94 10.28 1.64
N LEU A 322 1.98 10.17 0.31
CA LEU A 322 3.19 9.92 -0.47
C LEU A 322 4.36 10.87 -0.19
N PRO A 323 4.20 12.19 0.01
CA PRO A 323 5.36 13.04 0.26
C PRO A 323 6.13 12.64 1.53
N PHE A 324 5.43 12.12 2.54
CA PHE A 324 6.07 11.52 3.71
C PHE A 324 6.69 10.15 3.39
N MET A 325 5.95 9.27 2.71
CA MET A 325 6.38 7.90 2.41
C MET A 325 7.51 7.82 1.36
N GLN A 326 7.71 8.86 0.56
CA GLN A 326 8.89 9.03 -0.31
C GLN A 326 10.18 9.21 0.47
N LYS A 327 10.09 9.73 1.71
CA LYS A 327 11.22 9.89 2.63
C LYS A 327 11.34 8.73 3.61
N VAL A 328 10.23 8.08 3.92
CA VAL A 328 10.12 7.14 5.04
C VAL A 328 9.70 5.75 4.55
N TYR A 329 10.59 4.78 4.72
CA TYR A 329 10.25 3.37 4.57
C TYR A 329 9.25 2.97 5.65
N THR A 330 8.13 2.39 5.22
CA THR A 330 6.97 2.21 6.09
C THR A 330 6.56 0.74 6.15
N VAL A 331 6.39 0.20 7.36
CA VAL A 331 6.12 -1.21 7.62
C VAL A 331 4.79 -1.35 8.36
N PHE A 332 3.83 -2.03 7.78
CA PHE A 332 2.52 -2.29 8.37
C PHE A 332 2.54 -3.69 8.99
N ASN A 333 2.63 -3.74 10.31
CA ASN A 333 2.78 -4.98 11.07
C ASN A 333 1.45 -5.36 11.73
N TRP A 334 0.93 -6.52 11.35
CA TRP A 334 -0.33 -7.05 11.85
C TRP A 334 -0.26 -7.50 13.32
N GLY A 335 0.94 -7.75 13.83
CA GLY A 335 1.18 -8.41 15.11
C GLY A 335 0.96 -9.93 15.03
N ASP A 336 1.47 -10.65 16.02
CA ASP A 336 1.12 -12.05 16.26
C ASP A 336 0.13 -12.13 17.42
N PRO A 337 -1.17 -12.40 17.16
CA PRO A 337 -2.18 -12.55 18.20
C PRO A 337 -1.84 -13.58 19.27
N GLN A 338 -0.92 -14.53 18.99
CA GLN A 338 -0.55 -15.61 19.90
C GLN A 338 0.73 -15.33 20.73
N HIS A 339 1.60 -14.39 20.34
CA HIS A 339 2.94 -14.28 20.94
C HIS A 339 3.33 -12.90 21.48
N ASP A 340 2.75 -11.79 21.01
CA ASP A 340 3.27 -10.46 21.38
C ASP A 340 2.47 -9.73 22.47
N GLY A 341 1.20 -10.07 22.69
CA GLY A 341 0.31 -9.34 23.59
C GLY A 341 0.20 -7.84 23.28
N ARG A 342 0.64 -7.40 22.08
CA ARG A 342 0.72 -6.01 21.64
C ARG A 342 0.01 -5.90 20.30
N GLY A 343 -0.98 -5.01 20.20
CA GLY A 343 -1.76 -4.82 18.98
C GLY A 343 -0.93 -4.40 17.76
N ARG A 344 -1.59 -4.27 16.61
CA ARG A 344 -1.03 -3.82 15.32
C ARG A 344 -0.10 -2.60 15.49
N LYS A 345 0.95 -2.52 14.67
CA LYS A 345 1.94 -1.43 14.70
C LYS A 345 2.29 -0.97 13.30
N VAL A 346 2.74 0.28 13.18
CA VAL A 346 3.41 0.76 11.96
C VAL A 346 4.86 1.12 12.28
N GLY A 347 5.78 0.56 11.50
CA GLY A 347 7.21 0.78 11.58
C GLY A 347 7.67 1.85 10.59
N PHE A 348 8.64 2.66 10.99
CA PHE A 348 9.18 3.75 10.19
C PHE A 348 10.72 3.74 10.23
N ALA A 349 11.34 3.88 9.07
CA ALA A 349 12.79 4.07 8.93
C ALA A 349 13.09 5.07 7.80
N VAL A 350 14.29 5.66 7.78
CA VAL A 350 14.66 6.58 6.70
C VAL A 350 14.87 5.79 5.42
N GLY A 351 14.09 6.09 4.37
CA GLY A 351 14.19 5.44 3.07
C GLY A 351 15.47 5.81 2.32
N ASN A 352 15.97 4.87 1.50
CA ASN A 352 17.19 5.02 0.68
C ASN A 352 16.96 5.70 -0.66
#